data_AF-A0A9E5NJD1-F1
#
_entry.id   AF-A0A9E5NJD1-F1
#
_cell.length_a   1.000
_cell.length_b   1.000
_cell.length_c   1.000
_cell.angle_alpha   90.00
_cell.angle_beta   90.00
_cell.angle_gamma   90.00
#
_symmetry.space_group_name_H-M   'P 1'
#
loop_
_entity.id
_entity.type
_entity.pdbx_description
1 polymer ?
#
loop_
_entity_poly.entity_id
_entity_poly.type
_entity_poly.pdbx_seq_one_letter_code
_entity_poly.pdbx_strand_id
1 'polypeptide(L)'
;RDNLVLEDEELAMREASLFRRAGGKTIVDVTNWGLGRDPHALTRISRATGLNIVMGSGYYTMDSGCADTLKTKAEDEIFEDIVGDIAVGTD
;
A
#
# COMPACT_ATOMS: atom_id res chain seq x y z
N ARG A 1 16.40 12.86 -8.88
CA ARG A 1 16.05 11.67 -9.69
C ARG A 1 15.63 10.61 -8.69
N ASP A 2 14.34 10.34 -8.67
CA ASP A 2 13.52 9.77 -7.59
C ASP A 2 12.53 8.76 -8.20
N ASN A 3 12.88 8.13 -9.32
CA ASN A 3 11.96 7.31 -10.14
C ASN A 3 11.24 6.19 -9.38
N LEU A 4 11.76 5.78 -8.22
CA LEU A 4 11.19 4.76 -7.35
C LEU A 4 10.32 5.34 -6.22
N VAL A 5 10.09 6.65 -6.22
CA VAL A 5 9.34 7.39 -5.21
C VAL A 5 8.11 7.97 -5.88
N LEU A 6 6.93 7.54 -5.44
CA LEU A 6 5.63 7.97 -5.96
C LEU A 6 4.87 8.75 -4.87
N GLU A 7 5.28 9.99 -4.62
CA GLU A 7 4.74 10.83 -3.53
C GLU A 7 3.73 11.90 -3.99
N ASP A 8 3.56 12.09 -5.30
CA ASP A 8 2.58 13.04 -5.85
C ASP A 8 1.17 12.40 -5.86
N GLU A 9 0.43 12.59 -4.76
CA GLU A 9 -0.94 12.09 -4.61
C GLU A 9 -1.90 12.69 -5.64
N GLU A 10 -1.72 13.96 -6.04
CA GLU A 10 -2.59 14.56 -7.06
C GLU A 10 -2.39 13.89 -8.42
N LEU A 11 -1.15 13.57 -8.78
CA LEU A 11 -0.85 12.79 -9.97
C LEU A 11 -1.45 11.39 -9.87
N ALA A 12 -1.27 10.70 -8.74
CA ALA A 12 -1.87 9.38 -8.52
C ALA A 12 -3.41 9.40 -8.67
N MET A 13 -4.09 10.42 -8.13
CA MET A 13 -5.53 10.61 -8.31
C MET A 13 -5.92 10.83 -9.77
N ARG A 14 -5.14 11.62 -10.53
CA ARG A 14 -5.41 11.87 -11.95
C ARG A 14 -5.26 10.60 -12.78
N GLU A 15 -4.23 9.81 -12.54
CA GLU A 15 -3.98 8.53 -13.23
C GLU A 15 -5.03 7.48 -12.87
N ALA A 16 -5.36 7.33 -11.59
CA ALA A 16 -6.43 6.46 -11.14
C ALA A 16 -7.79 6.87 -11.75
N SER A 17 -8.06 8.17 -11.88
CA SER A 17 -9.26 8.67 -12.55
C SER A 17 -9.30 8.31 -14.04
N LEU A 18 -8.15 8.25 -14.73
CA LEU A 18 -8.09 7.77 -16.11
C LEU A 18 -8.51 6.30 -16.19
N PHE A 19 -7.99 5.46 -15.29
CA PHE A 19 -8.39 4.04 -15.21
C PHE A 19 -9.89 3.89 -14.95
N ARG A 20 -10.46 4.68 -14.03
CA ARG A 20 -11.91 4.70 -13.79
C ARG A 20 -12.70 5.07 -15.05
N ARG A 21 -12.30 6.13 -15.76
CA ARG A 21 -12.96 6.56 -17.01
C ARG A 21 -12.89 5.51 -18.12
N ALA A 22 -11.84 4.70 -18.13
CA ALA A 22 -11.71 3.57 -19.04
C ALA A 22 -12.60 2.36 -18.67
N GLY A 23 -13.41 2.46 -17.60
CA GLY A 23 -14.28 1.38 -17.12
C GLY A 23 -13.70 0.55 -15.98
N GLY A 24 -12.51 0.92 -15.49
CA GLY A 24 -11.89 0.33 -14.31
C GLY A 24 -12.75 0.46 -13.05
N LYS A 25 -12.62 -0.52 -12.16
CA LYS A 25 -13.44 -0.60 -10.93
C LYS A 25 -12.61 -0.74 -9.66
N THR A 26 -11.49 -1.45 -9.73
CA THR A 26 -10.72 -1.80 -8.55
C THR A 26 -9.23 -1.70 -8.84
N ILE A 27 -8.47 -1.13 -7.92
CA ILE A 27 -7.01 -1.18 -7.86
C ILE A 27 -6.62 -1.96 -6.61
N VAL A 28 -5.64 -2.85 -6.75
CA VAL A 28 -4.98 -3.49 -5.60
C VAL A 28 -3.59 -2.88 -5.48
N ASP A 29 -3.37 -2.12 -4.41
CA ASP A 29 -2.07 -1.54 -4.10
C ASP A 29 -1.29 -2.52 -3.23
N VAL A 30 -0.18 -3.04 -3.74
CA VAL A 30 0.65 -4.04 -3.05
C VAL A 30 1.87 -3.43 -2.35
N THR A 31 1.87 -2.11 -2.15
CA THR A 31 2.86 -1.43 -1.33
C THR A 31 2.65 -1.85 0.12
N ASN A 32 3.70 -2.40 0.73
CA ASN A 32 3.64 -2.99 2.06
C ASN A 32 4.73 -2.41 2.97
N TRP A 33 4.99 -3.06 4.11
CA TRP A 33 5.86 -2.51 5.13
C TRP A 33 7.28 -2.27 4.60
N GLY A 34 7.81 -1.06 4.82
CA GLY A 34 9.15 -0.67 4.34
C GLY A 34 9.21 -0.09 2.92
N LEU A 35 8.08 0.01 2.21
CA LEU A 35 8.00 0.56 0.84
C LEU A 35 7.18 1.87 0.72
N GLY A 36 6.75 2.46 1.84
CA GLY A 36 5.98 3.71 1.83
C GLY A 36 4.47 3.51 1.71
N ARG A 37 3.93 2.42 2.27
CA ARG A 37 2.48 2.21 2.41
C ARG A 37 1.81 3.40 3.12
N ASP A 38 0.73 3.92 2.54
CA ASP A 38 -0.07 5.02 3.11
C ASP A 38 -1.58 4.74 2.97
N PRO A 39 -2.22 4.11 3.97
CA PRO A 39 -3.66 3.80 3.92
C PRO A 39 -4.54 5.06 3.86
N HIS A 40 -4.06 6.20 4.37
CA HIS A 40 -4.81 7.44 4.35
C HIS A 40 -4.86 8.05 2.94
N ALA A 41 -3.74 8.05 2.20
CA ALA A 41 -3.70 8.43 0.80
C ALA A 41 -4.58 7.51 -0.05
N LEU A 42 -4.47 6.19 0.14
CA LEU A 42 -5.32 5.22 -0.57
C LEU A 42 -6.82 5.47 -0.30
N THR A 43 -7.18 5.80 0.94
CA THR A 43 -8.56 6.18 1.29
C THR A 43 -9.02 7.45 0.57
N ARG A 44 -8.17 8.48 0.50
CA ARG A 44 -8.47 9.73 -0.23
C ARG A 44 -8.64 9.48 -1.72
N ILE A 45 -7.74 8.72 -2.35
CA ILE A 45 -7.80 8.36 -3.77
C ILE A 45 -9.07 7.56 -4.07
N SER A 46 -9.42 6.56 -3.24
CA SER A 46 -10.65 5.78 -3.41
C SER A 46 -11.89 6.66 -3.40
N ARG A 47 -12.01 7.55 -2.40
CA ARG A 47 -13.13 8.49 -2.28
C ARG A 47 -13.21 9.47 -3.44
N ALA A 48 -12.07 10.02 -3.86
CA ALA A 48 -12.00 11.01 -4.94
C ALA A 48 -12.35 10.42 -6.31
N THR A 49 -11.93 9.17 -6.58
CA THR A 49 -12.08 8.53 -7.89
C THR A 49 -13.32 7.65 -8.03
N GLY A 50 -13.89 7.20 -6.90
CA GLY A 50 -14.96 6.21 -6.88
C GLY A 50 -14.49 4.79 -7.27
N LEU A 51 -13.18 4.53 -7.20
CA LEU A 51 -12.61 3.20 -7.34
C LEU A 51 -12.63 2.47 -6.00
N ASN A 52 -12.79 1.15 -6.06
CA ASN A 52 -12.43 0.30 -4.93
C ASN A 52 -10.89 0.24 -4.86
N ILE A 53 -10.32 0.51 -3.70
CA ILE A 53 -8.88 0.34 -3.48
C ILE A 53 -8.69 -0.71 -2.39
N VAL A 54 -7.94 -1.76 -2.71
CA VAL A 54 -7.57 -2.83 -1.79
C VAL A 54 -6.09 -2.68 -1.48
N MET A 55 -5.76 -2.46 -0.21
CA MET A 55 -4.38 -2.32 0.25
C MET A 55 -3.81 -3.69 0.64
N GLY A 56 -2.55 -3.94 0.29
CA GLY A 56 -1.79 -5.10 0.72
C GLY A 56 -1.28 -5.00 2.16
N SER A 57 -0.77 -6.12 2.67
CA SER A 57 -0.16 -6.27 4.00
C SER A 57 1.16 -7.05 3.88
N GLY A 58 1.88 -7.14 5.00
CA GLY A 58 3.10 -7.92 5.15
C GLY A 58 4.36 -7.16 4.72
N TYR A 59 5.37 -7.93 4.36
CA TYR A 59 6.72 -7.44 4.14
C TYR A 59 7.22 -7.79 2.74
N TYR A 60 8.14 -7.00 2.21
CA TYR A 60 8.75 -7.26 0.92
C TYR A 60 10.02 -8.12 1.05
N THR A 61 10.91 -8.05 0.07
CA THR A 61 12.17 -8.81 0.02
C THR A 61 13.22 -8.27 1.00
N MET A 62 14.21 -9.10 1.33
CA MET A 62 15.28 -8.79 2.31
C MET A 62 16.30 -7.73 1.85
N ASP A 63 16.11 -7.15 0.66
CA ASP A 63 16.84 -6.01 0.11
C ASP A 63 16.03 -4.70 0.14
N SER A 64 14.88 -4.69 0.83
CA SER A 64 14.01 -3.52 1.00
C SER A 64 14.11 -2.91 2.40
N GLY A 65 13.36 -1.82 2.64
CA GLY A 65 13.34 -1.11 3.91
C GLY A 65 12.90 -1.93 5.13
N CYS A 66 12.30 -3.11 4.94
CA CYS A 66 11.90 -3.98 6.05
C CYS A 66 12.95 -5.01 6.49
N ALA A 67 14.10 -5.08 5.81
CA ALA A 67 15.07 -6.15 6.02
C ALA A 67 15.58 -6.26 7.46
N ASP A 68 15.89 -5.14 8.10
CA ASP A 68 16.44 -5.13 9.46
C ASP A 68 15.40 -5.57 10.50
N THR A 69 14.14 -5.17 10.33
CA THR A 69 13.01 -5.65 11.14
C THR A 69 12.79 -7.15 10.96
N LEU A 70 12.78 -7.63 9.71
CA LEU A 70 12.54 -9.05 9.42
C LEU A 70 13.64 -9.97 9.94
N LYS A 71 14.92 -9.54 9.96
CA LYS A 71 16.04 -10.35 10.47
C LYS A 71 15.88 -10.74 11.94
N THR A 72 15.16 -9.93 12.72
CA THR A 72 15.04 -10.09 14.16
C THR A 72 13.68 -10.61 14.61
N LYS A 73 12.68 -10.65 13.72
CA LYS A 73 11.34 -11.12 14.04
C LYS A 73 11.23 -12.63 13.96
N ALA A 74 10.51 -13.21 14.92
CA ALA A 74 10.03 -14.58 14.83
C ALA A 74 8.86 -14.69 13.84
N GLU A 75 8.59 -15.90 13.36
CA GLU A 75 7.48 -16.18 12.44
C GLU A 75 6.12 -15.74 13.02
N ASP A 76 5.86 -16.05 14.29
CA ASP A 76 4.62 -15.67 14.97
C ASP A 76 4.44 -14.15 15.01
N GLU A 77 5.52 -13.37 15.18
CA GLU A 77 5.42 -11.91 15.16
C GLU A 77 5.03 -11.39 13.78
N ILE A 78 5.58 -11.99 12.71
CA ILE A 78 5.22 -11.63 11.33
C ILE A 78 3.76 -12.00 11.05
N PHE A 79 3.30 -13.14 11.55
CA PHE A 79 1.91 -13.56 11.45
C PHE A 79 0.98 -12.53 12.12
N GLU A 80 1.28 -12.15 13.36
CA GLU A 80 0.46 -11.20 14.12
C GLU A 80 0.42 -9.82 13.44
N ASP A 81 1.52 -9.34 12.87
CA ASP A 81 1.54 -8.06 12.13
C ASP A 81 0.60 -8.11 10.91
N ILE A 82 0.67 -9.18 10.11
CA ILE A 82 -0.17 -9.34 8.91
C ILE A 82 -1.65 -9.46 9.29
N VAL A 83 -1.96 -10.25 10.31
CA VAL A 83 -3.34 -10.42 10.79
C VAL A 83 -3.85 -9.11 11.39
N GLY A 84 -3.02 -8.37 12.12
CA GLY A 84 -3.35 -7.07 12.69
C GLY A 84 -3.75 -6.05 11.62
N ASP A 85 -2.98 -5.92 10.55
CA ASP A 85 -3.29 -5.05 9.41
C ASP A 85 -4.69 -5.33 8.82
N ILE A 86 -5.08 -6.62 8.77
CA ILE A 86 -6.32 -7.08 8.11
C ILE A 86 -7.52 -6.99 9.06
N ALA A 87 -7.36 -7.46 10.30
CA ALA A 87 -8.45 -7.64 11.24
C ALA A 87 -8.72 -6.40 12.11
N VAL A 88 -7.72 -5.54 12.29
CA VAL A 88 -7.79 -4.32 13.12
C VAL A 88 -7.67 -3.07 12.25
N GLY A 89 -6.67 -3.03 11.38
CA GLY A 89 -6.38 -1.90 10.49
C GLY A 89 -4.93 -1.42 10.59
N THR A 90 -4.58 -0.43 9.77
CA THR A 90 -3.26 0.25 9.76
C THR A 90 -3.47 1.76 9.65
N ASP A 91 -2.46 2.50 10.10
CA ASP A 91 -2.28 3.93 9.86
C ASP A 91 -1.29 4.18 8.71
#